data_AF-O51982-F1
#
_entry.id   AF-O51982-F1
#
_cell.length_a   1.000
_cell.length_b   1.000
_cell.length_c   1.000
_cell.angle_alpha   90.00
_cell.angle_beta   90.00
_cell.angle_gamma   90.00
#
_symmetry.space_group_name_H-M   'P 1'
#
loop_
_entity.id
_entity.type
_entity.pdbx_description
1 polymer ?
#
loop_
_entity_poly.entity_id
_entity_poly.type
_entity_poly.pdbx_seq_one_letter_code
_entity_poly.pdbx_strand_id
1 'polypeptide(L)'
;MSRNTVNTTVSIMPADALFLSWATGINASGLFREALAEQMAYRDIDRDELSNLVDDALTDSDRDLDDLLEQTSSIEDMNALLEADSSTD
;
A
#
# COMPACT_ATOMS: atom_id res chain seq x y z
N MET A 1 2.01 10.28 15.74
CA MET A 1 1.43 9.63 14.56
C MET A 1 1.89 8.19 14.55
N SER A 2 1.04 7.24 14.94
CA SER A 2 1.37 5.82 14.82
C SER A 2 1.53 5.50 13.34
N ARG A 3 2.68 4.99 12.91
CA ARG A 3 2.83 4.41 11.58
C ARG A 3 1.86 3.24 11.51
N ASN A 4 0.71 3.46 10.89
CA ASN A 4 -0.40 2.50 10.81
C ASN A 4 0.09 1.26 10.07
N THR A 5 0.48 0.24 10.83
CA THR A 5 0.78 -1.06 10.26
C THR A 5 -0.55 -1.67 9.84
N VAL A 6 -0.74 -1.88 8.53
CA VAL A 6 -1.91 -2.58 8.01
C VAL A 6 -1.66 -4.08 8.10
N ASN A 7 -2.56 -4.80 8.77
CA ASN A 7 -2.53 -6.26 8.81
C ASN A 7 -3.49 -6.81 7.76
N THR A 8 -3.00 -7.76 6.96
CA THR A 8 -3.83 -8.50 5.99
C THR A 8 -3.64 -9.99 6.16
N THR A 9 -4.70 -10.76 5.90
CA THR A 9 -4.66 -12.23 5.89
C THR A 9 -4.67 -12.71 4.45
N VAL A 10 -3.74 -13.60 4.10
CA VAL A 10 -3.61 -14.14 2.74
C VAL A 10 -3.74 -15.66 2.73
N SER A 11 -4.32 -16.19 1.66
CA SER A 11 -4.36 -17.62 1.38
C SER A 11 -3.19 -18.01 0.50
N ILE A 12 -2.57 -19.15 0.79
CA ILE A 12 -1.44 -19.71 0.03
C ILE A 12 -1.73 -21.14 -0.39
N MET A 13 -0.97 -21.67 -1.35
CA MET A 13 -1.15 -23.06 -1.75
C MET A 13 -0.62 -24.02 -0.67
N PRO A 14 -1.16 -25.25 -0.56
CA PRO A 14 -0.67 -26.22 0.40
C PRO A 14 0.84 -26.53 0.30
N ALA A 15 1.41 -26.47 -0.90
CA ALA A 15 2.85 -26.64 -1.12
C ALA A 15 3.67 -25.52 -0.48
N ASP A 16 3.20 -24.27 -0.58
CA ASP A 16 3.84 -23.11 0.03
C ASP A 16 3.73 -23.19 1.56
N ALA A 17 2.59 -23.63 2.09
CA ALA A 17 2.42 -23.87 3.52
C ALA A 17 3.39 -24.92 4.05
N LEU A 18 3.61 -26.01 3.30
CA LEU A 18 4.60 -27.02 3.64
C LEU A 18 6.02 -26.43 3.61
N PHE A 19 6.37 -25.66 2.59
CA PHE A 19 7.66 -24.97 2.51
C PHE A 19 7.88 -24.01 3.70
N LEU A 20 6.88 -23.19 4.04
CA LEU A 20 6.94 -22.28 5.19
C LEU A 20 7.14 -23.03 6.50
N SER A 21 6.58 -24.24 6.64
CA SER A 21 6.78 -25.07 7.84
C SER A 21 8.24 -25.55 8.02
N TRP A 22 9.01 -25.62 6.93
CA TRP A 22 10.41 -26.04 6.96
C TRP A 22 11.39 -24.89 7.19
N ALA A 23 11.01 -23.70 6.78
CA ALA A 23 11.91 -22.56 6.77
C ALA A 23 11.90 -21.84 8.13
N THR A 24 13.08 -21.73 8.76
CA THR A 24 13.24 -20.94 9.98
C THR A 24 13.54 -19.47 9.63
N GLY A 25 12.71 -18.54 10.09
CA GLY A 25 13.01 -17.10 10.03
C GLY A 25 12.68 -16.41 8.70
N ILE A 26 11.71 -16.91 7.93
CA ILE A 26 11.23 -16.19 6.74
C ILE A 26 10.68 -14.83 7.13
N ASN A 27 11.17 -13.78 6.46
CA ASN A 27 10.56 -12.46 6.52
C ASN A 27 9.31 -12.40 5.63
N ALA A 28 8.17 -12.85 6.17
CA ALA A 28 6.89 -12.88 5.44
C ALA A 28 6.50 -11.49 4.92
N SER A 29 6.74 -10.43 5.71
CA SER A 29 6.49 -9.05 5.27
C SER A 29 7.39 -8.59 4.12
N GLY A 30 8.62 -9.12 4.03
CA GLY A 30 9.53 -8.90 2.93
C GLY A 30 9.01 -9.52 1.64
N LEU A 31 8.71 -10.81 1.68
CA LEU A 31 8.13 -11.55 0.55
C LEU A 31 6.84 -10.91 0.05
N PHE A 32 5.96 -10.52 0.97
CA PHE A 32 4.69 -9.90 0.61
C PHE A 32 4.90 -8.52 -0.04
N ARG A 33 5.81 -7.68 0.49
CA ARG A 33 6.12 -6.36 -0.11
C ARG A 33 6.80 -6.45 -1.47
N GLU A 34 7.56 -7.52 -1.72
CA GLU A 34 8.18 -7.78 -3.03
C GLU A 34 7.11 -8.18 -4.04
N ALA A 35 6.23 -9.11 -3.69
CA ALA A 35 5.09 -9.48 -4.53
C ALA A 35 4.17 -8.29 -4.85
N LEU A 36 3.91 -7.40 -3.88
CA LEU A 36 3.15 -6.17 -4.13
C LEU A 36 3.86 -5.23 -5.11
N ALA A 37 5.18 -5.07 -4.98
CA ALA A 37 5.96 -4.24 -5.90
C ALA A 37 5.92 -4.78 -7.34
N GLU A 38 6.01 -6.10 -7.52
CA GLU A 38 5.84 -6.73 -8.84
C GLU A 38 4.45 -6.49 -9.42
N GLN A 39 3.40 -6.58 -8.58
CA GLN A 39 2.03 -6.31 -9.00
C GLN A 39 1.79 -4.84 -9.37
N MET A 40 2.44 -3.90 -8.68
CA MET A 40 2.43 -2.47 -9.00
C MET A 40 3.12 -2.23 -10.35
N ALA A 41 4.33 -2.76 -10.54
CA ALA A 41 5.06 -2.64 -11.80
C ALA A 41 4.29 -3.23 -12.99
N TYR A 42 3.62 -4.37 -12.81
CA TYR A 42 2.76 -4.96 -13.84
C TYR A 42 1.58 -4.04 -14.24
N ARG A 43 1.13 -3.19 -13.33
CA ARG A 43 0.04 -2.21 -13.54
C ARG A 43 0.56 -0.82 -13.89
N ASP A 44 1.87 -0.68 -14.15
CA ASP A 44 2.53 0.60 -14.43
C ASP A 44 2.36 1.62 -13.29
N ILE A 45 2.31 1.15 -12.04
CA ILE A 45 2.28 1.98 -10.84
C ILE A 45 3.69 2.08 -10.29
N ASP A 46 4.24 3.29 -10.26
CA ASP A 46 5.51 3.58 -9.57
C ASP A 46 5.28 3.60 -8.05
N ARG A 47 6.05 2.77 -7.34
CA ARG A 47 5.91 2.59 -5.90
C ARG A 47 6.38 3.82 -5.12
N ASP A 48 7.45 4.47 -5.58
CA ASP A 48 8.00 5.63 -4.91
C ASP A 48 7.08 6.84 -5.13
N GLU A 49 6.50 6.98 -6.33
CA GLU A 49 5.45 7.96 -6.60
C GLU A 49 4.25 7.77 -5.68
N LEU A 50 3.69 6.56 -5.62
CA LEU A 50 2.56 6.26 -4.74
C LEU A 50 2.88 6.53 -3.27
N SER A 51 4.09 6.21 -2.82
CA SER A 51 4.53 6.47 -1.44
C SER A 51 4.52 7.97 -1.13
N ASN A 52 5.05 8.79 -2.04
CA ASN A 52 5.08 10.24 -1.86
C ASN A 52 3.66 10.82 -1.83
N LEU A 53 2.78 10.39 -2.75
CA LEU A 53 1.39 10.84 -2.78
C LEU A 53 0.63 10.50 -1.50
N VAL A 54 0.83 9.29 -0.95
CA VAL A 54 0.22 8.89 0.32
C VAL A 54 0.80 9.69 1.49
N ASP A 55 2.11 9.90 1.52
CA ASP A 55 2.76 10.68 2.58
C ASP A 55 2.29 12.15 2.56
N ASP A 56 2.15 12.76 1.38
CA ASP A 56 1.62 14.11 1.21
C ASP A 56 0.16 14.19 1.68
N ALA A 57 -0.69 13.25 1.23
CA ALA A 57 -2.10 13.21 1.61
C ALA A 57 -2.31 13.06 3.13
N LEU A 58 -1.49 12.24 3.79
CA LEU A 58 -1.57 12.03 5.24
C LEU A 58 -0.89 13.14 6.07
N THR A 59 -0.10 14.01 5.43
CA THR A 59 0.60 15.11 6.12
C THR A 59 -0.20 16.41 6.07
N ASP A 60 -0.78 16.73 4.91
CA ASP A 60 -1.38 18.04 4.65
C ASP A 60 -2.90 18.09 4.88
N SER A 61 -3.53 17.01 5.34
CA SER A 61 -4.97 16.98 5.58
C SER A 61 -5.35 16.29 6.90
N ASP A 62 -6.54 16.56 7.44
CA ASP A 62 -7.12 15.84 8.61
C ASP A 62 -7.56 14.39 8.23
N ARG A 63 -7.19 13.95 7.03
CA ARG A 63 -7.53 12.66 6.44
C ARG A 63 -6.63 11.57 6.99
N ASP A 64 -7.19 10.38 7.18
CA ASP A 64 -6.43 9.21 7.56
C ASP A 64 -6.29 8.18 6.42
N LEU A 65 -5.63 7.07 6.71
CA LEU A 65 -5.41 6.02 5.71
C LEU A 65 -6.72 5.34 5.28
N ASP A 66 -7.71 5.24 6.18
CA ASP A 66 -8.98 4.58 5.87
C ASP A 66 -9.75 5.45 4.85
N ASP A 67 -9.74 6.77 5.02
CA ASP A 67 -10.29 7.72 4.06
C ASP A 67 -9.66 7.57 2.66
N LEU A 68 -8.34 7.40 2.58
CA LEU A 68 -7.62 7.19 1.31
C LEU A 68 -8.03 5.88 0.63
N LEU A 69 -8.16 4.81 1.41
CA LEU A 69 -8.59 3.50 0.91
C LEU A 69 -10.04 3.52 0.40
N GLU A 70 -10.90 4.36 0.98
CA GLU A 70 -12.30 4.52 0.53
C GLU A 70 -12.43 5.40 -0.72
N GLN A 71 -11.57 6.40 -0.87
CA GLN A 71 -11.70 7.43 -1.91
C GLN A 71 -10.85 7.19 -3.15
N THR A 72 -9.87 6.28 -3.09
CA THR A 72 -8.92 6.06 -4.19
C THR A 72 -8.90 4.62 -4.66
N SER A 73 -8.83 4.45 -5.98
CA SER A 73 -8.63 3.17 -6.65
C SER A 73 -7.48 3.17 -7.65
N SER A 74 -6.89 4.37 -7.89
CA SER A 74 -5.86 4.64 -8.88
C SER A 74 -4.98 5.82 -8.47
N ILE A 75 -3.85 6.01 -9.17
CA ILE A 75 -3.00 7.21 -9.02
C ILE A 75 -3.74 8.48 -9.46
N GLU A 76 -4.61 8.38 -10.46
CA GLU A 76 -5.44 9.51 -10.93
C GLU A 76 -6.38 9.99 -9.83
N ASP A 77 -7.04 9.07 -9.11
CA ASP A 77 -7.89 9.41 -7.97
C ASP A 77 -7.09 10.12 -6.87
N MET A 78 -5.86 9.64 -6.60
CA MET A 78 -4.98 10.22 -5.58
C MET A 78 -4.56 11.66 -5.94
N ASN A 79 -4.19 11.89 -7.21
CA ASN A 79 -3.86 13.24 -7.69
C ASN A 79 -5.07 14.17 -7.65
N ALA A 80 -6.24 13.72 -8.12
CA ALA A 80 -7.46 14.51 -8.10
C ALA A 80 -7.88 14.91 -6.68
N LEU A 81 -7.67 14.00 -5.72
CA LEU A 81 -7.93 14.21 -4.29
C LEU A 81 -7.01 15.29 -3.69
N LEU A 82 -5.71 15.24 -3.98
CA LEU A 82 -4.75 16.26 -3.55
C LEU A 82 -4.99 17.63 -4.21
N GLU A 83 -5.34 17.64 -5.50
CA GLU A 83 -5.67 18.87 -6.22
C GLU A 83 -6.94 19.54 -5.65
N ALA A 84 -7.95 18.76 -5.28
CA ALA A 84 -9.18 19.26 -4.66
C ALA A 84 -8.91 19.89 -3.28
N ASP A 85 -8.03 19.29 -2.49
CA ASP A 85 -7.62 19.83 -1.19
C ASP A 85 -6.87 21.16 -1.37
N SER A 86 -5.95 21.25 -2.34
CA SER A 86 -5.21 22.49 -2.65
C SER A 86 -6.07 23.63 -3.23
N SER A 87 -7.24 23.31 -3.81
CA SER A 87 -8.16 24.28 -4.40
C SER A 87 -9.16 24.87 -3.39
N THR A 88 -9.18 24.32 -2.17
CA THR A 88 -10.12 24.72 -1.10
C THR A 88 -9.48 25.70 -0.08
N ASP A 89 -8.20 26.04 -0.25
CA ASP A 89 -7.47 27.07 0.51
C ASP A 89 -7.58 28.49 -0.10
#